data_AF-A0A0M4HQI3-F1
#
_entry.id   AF-A0A0M4HQI3-F1
#
_cell.length_a   1.000
_cell.length_b   1.000
_cell.length_c   1.000
_cell.angle_alpha   90.00
_cell.angle_beta   90.00
_cell.angle_gamma   90.00
#
_symmetry.space_group_name_H-M   'P 1'
#
loop_
_entity.id
_entity.type
_entity.pdbx_description
1 polymer ?
#
loop_
_entity_poly.entity_id
_entity_poly.type
_entity_poly.pdbx_seq_one_letter_code
_entity_poly.pdbx_strand_id
1 'polypeptide(L)'
;MTLYQTPEASLTYHHATETLYLSYNATRLSVSFGLAYQRALEEMLGKNVGKLLLDLKRNAPPSDEEDQILGPLVSNIPNTFNRPIFIAAVLSEGQYQYQIGNYSAGVGNTITPDNVEFNYFTSRKEAAAWLGDN
;
A
#
# COMPACT_ATOMS: atom_id res chain seq x y z
N MET A 1 16.94 6.11 0.03
CA MET A 1 17.19 6.47 1.45
C MET A 1 16.21 5.72 2.32
N THR A 2 16.66 5.05 3.38
CA THR A 2 15.74 4.41 4.36
C THR A 2 15.20 5.47 5.32
N LEU A 3 13.88 5.49 5.53
CA LEU A 3 13.17 6.48 6.35
C LEU A 3 12.64 5.89 7.64
N TYR A 4 12.25 4.62 7.61
CA TYR A 4 11.73 3.90 8.76
C TYR A 4 12.14 2.43 8.65
N GLN A 5 12.52 1.83 9.77
CA GLN A 5 12.91 0.43 9.80
C GLN A 5 12.56 -0.19 11.15
N THR A 6 11.90 -1.34 11.08
CA THR A 6 11.65 -2.28 12.18
C THR A 6 12.00 -3.69 11.72
N PRO A 7 11.97 -4.70 12.60
CA PRO A 7 12.15 -6.09 12.18
C PRO A 7 11.11 -6.55 11.15
N GLU A 8 9.92 -5.95 11.18
CA GLU A 8 8.77 -6.36 10.37
C GLU A 8 8.56 -5.49 9.12
N ALA A 9 9.06 -4.25 9.13
CA ALA A 9 8.78 -3.26 8.10
C ALA A 9 10.01 -2.42 7.73
N SER A 10 10.11 -2.04 6.47
CA SER A 10 11.09 -1.06 6.00
C SER A 10 10.45 -0.09 5.02
N LEU A 11 10.64 1.21 5.26
CA LEU A 11 10.23 2.28 4.36
C LEU A 11 11.47 2.88 3.69
N THR A 12 11.54 2.81 2.37
CA THR A 12 12.64 3.39 1.57
C THR A 12 12.11 4.38 0.55
N TYR A 13 12.77 5.53 0.44
CA TYR A 13 12.54 6.48 -0.62
C TYR A 13 13.49 6.26 -1.79
N HIS A 14 12.91 6.11 -2.97
CA HIS A 14 13.60 5.94 -4.25
C HIS A 14 13.56 7.25 -5.03
N HIS A 15 14.66 8.00 -5.01
CA HIS A 15 14.75 9.31 -5.67
C HIS A 15 14.54 9.23 -7.19
N ALA A 16 15.05 8.20 -7.85
CA ALA A 16 15.00 8.07 -9.31
C ALA A 16 13.56 7.92 -9.85
N THR A 17 12.64 7.39 -9.04
CA THR A 17 11.25 7.15 -9.42
C THR A 17 10.27 7.99 -8.59
N GLU A 18 10.79 8.84 -7.71
CA GLU A 18 10.03 9.60 -6.71
C GLU A 18 8.97 8.75 -5.99
N THR A 19 9.38 7.58 -5.51
CA THR A 19 8.46 6.60 -4.94
C THR A 19 8.89 6.19 -3.53
N LEU A 20 7.91 6.03 -2.65
CA LEU A 20 8.11 5.40 -1.35
C LEU A 20 7.80 3.91 -1.43
N TYR A 21 8.69 3.08 -0.92
CA TYR A 21 8.56 1.62 -0.92
C TYR A 21 8.41 1.20 0.53
N LEU A 22 7.22 0.74 0.91
CA LEU A 22 6.96 0.12 2.20
C LEU A 22 6.96 -1.39 2.03
N SER A 23 8.04 -2.05 2.45
CA SER A 23 8.11 -3.51 2.51
C SER A 23 7.66 -3.96 3.90
N TYR A 24 6.72 -4.90 3.96
CA TYR A 24 6.24 -5.47 5.21
C TYR A 24 6.37 -7.00 5.15
N ASN A 25 7.29 -7.55 5.94
CA ASN A 25 7.72 -8.94 5.86
C ASN A 25 7.16 -9.82 6.99
N ALA A 26 6.30 -9.28 7.86
CA ALA A 26 5.66 -10.08 8.91
C ALA A 26 4.57 -10.99 8.35
N THR A 27 4.40 -12.14 9.00
CA THR A 27 3.43 -13.19 8.61
C THR A 27 1.97 -12.77 8.82
N ARG A 28 1.70 -11.70 9.58
CA ARG A 28 0.36 -11.17 9.86
C ARG A 28 0.33 -9.64 9.76
N LEU A 29 -0.80 -9.09 9.31
CA LEU A 29 -1.05 -7.63 9.30
C LEU A 29 -1.40 -7.31 10.75
N SER A 30 -0.48 -6.65 11.45
CA SER A 30 -0.64 -6.30 12.86
C SER A 30 -0.71 -4.80 13.03
N VAL A 31 -0.83 -4.34 14.28
CA VAL A 31 -0.70 -2.92 14.64
C VAL A 31 0.60 -2.31 14.07
N SER A 32 1.68 -3.11 13.98
CA SER A 32 2.95 -2.69 13.37
C SER A 32 2.80 -2.27 11.91
N PHE A 33 1.92 -2.93 11.15
CA PHE A 33 1.63 -2.53 9.77
C PHE A 33 0.93 -1.17 9.71
N GLY A 34 -0.10 -0.96 10.54
CA GLY A 34 -0.82 0.30 10.59
C GLY A 34 0.10 1.48 10.91
N LEU A 35 1.02 1.30 11.86
CA LEU A 35 2.04 2.29 12.20
C LEU A 35 3.01 2.54 11.03
N ALA A 36 3.49 1.49 10.36
CA ALA A 36 4.41 1.62 9.24
C ALA A 36 3.74 2.30 8.02
N TYR A 37 2.47 2.00 7.79
CA TYR A 37 1.66 2.63 6.75
C TYR A 37 1.39 4.11 7.06
N GLN A 38 1.00 4.45 8.29
CA GLN A 38 0.84 5.84 8.70
C GLN A 38 2.14 6.63 8.52
N ARG A 39 3.28 6.04 8.91
CA ARG A 39 4.60 6.65 8.68
C ARG A 39 4.90 6.87 7.20
N ALA A 40 4.49 5.95 6.32
CA ALA A 40 4.63 6.13 4.88
C ALA A 40 3.80 7.33 4.38
N LEU A 41 2.56 7.48 4.85
CA LEU A 41 1.71 8.64 4.48
C LEU A 41 2.26 9.97 5.00
N GLU A 42 2.81 10.00 6.22
CA GLU A 42 3.49 11.18 6.77
C GLU A 42 4.71 11.57 5.94
N GLU A 43 5.52 10.60 5.52
CA GLU A 43 6.69 10.85 4.66
C GLU A 43 6.28 11.27 3.24
N MET A 44 5.18 10.72 2.71
CA MET A 44 4.59 11.17 1.44
C MET A 44 4.19 12.65 1.52
N LEU A 45 3.53 13.07 2.60
CA LEU A 45 3.18 14.47 2.82
C LEU A 45 4.43 15.34 2.99
N GLY A 46 5.34 14.96 3.88
CA GLY A 46 6.52 15.73 4.22
C GLY A 46 7.51 15.90 3.06
N LYS A 47 7.59 14.91 2.17
CA LYS A 47 8.44 14.95 0.97
C LYS A 47 7.69 15.34 -0.29
N ASN A 48 6.39 15.61 -0.20
CA ASN A 48 5.52 15.87 -1.34
C ASN A 48 5.61 14.76 -2.41
N VAL A 49 5.56 13.50 -1.99
CA VAL A 49 5.62 12.31 -2.86
C VAL A 49 4.21 11.75 -3.04
N GLY A 50 3.78 11.54 -4.29
CA GLY A 50 2.46 10.98 -4.61
C GLY A 50 2.44 9.46 -4.79
N LYS A 51 3.60 8.79 -4.77
CA LYS A 51 3.70 7.38 -5.18
C LYS A 51 4.13 6.49 -4.03
N LEU A 52 3.35 5.43 -3.78
CA LEU A 52 3.61 4.44 -2.74
C LEU A 52 3.52 3.03 -3.29
N LEU A 53 4.61 2.27 -3.16
CA LEU A 53 4.63 0.83 -3.38
C LEU A 53 4.51 0.13 -2.02
N LEU A 54 3.43 -0.61 -1.81
CA LEU A 54 3.22 -1.46 -0.65
C LEU A 54 3.61 -2.89 -1.01
N ASP A 55 4.76 -3.36 -0.54
CA ASP A 55 5.12 -4.77 -0.71
C ASP A 55 4.65 -5.58 0.50
N LEU A 56 3.54 -6.29 0.30
CA LEU A 56 2.89 -7.13 1.29
C LEU A 56 3.00 -8.61 0.91
N LYS A 57 3.94 -8.98 0.01
CA LYS A 57 4.16 -10.39 -0.33
C LYS A 57 4.57 -11.15 0.91
N ARG A 58 3.64 -11.99 1.37
CA ARG A 58 3.83 -12.85 2.52
C ARG A 58 3.97 -14.28 2.09
N ASN A 59 4.81 -14.98 2.82
CA ASN A 59 4.96 -16.43 2.73
C ASN A 59 3.89 -17.19 3.53
N ALA A 60 2.84 -16.51 4.02
CA ALA A 60 1.78 -17.12 4.83
C ALA A 60 0.43 -17.09 4.09
N PRO A 61 -0.42 -18.12 4.25
CA PRO A 61 -1.76 -18.15 3.67
C PRO A 61 -2.62 -17.02 4.28
N PRO A 62 -3.50 -16.39 3.49
CA PRO A 62 -4.43 -15.38 3.99
C PRO A 62 -5.34 -15.99 5.07
N SER A 63 -5.46 -15.32 6.21
CA SER A 63 -6.40 -15.63 7.29
C SER A 63 -7.58 -14.66 7.25
N ASP A 64 -8.78 -15.09 7.63
CA ASP A 64 -10.02 -14.26 7.65
C ASP A 64 -9.91 -12.94 8.46
N GLU A 65 -8.92 -12.78 9.34
CA GLU A 65 -8.65 -11.53 10.07
C GLU A 65 -7.86 -10.50 9.25
N GLU A 66 -7.18 -10.92 8.18
CA GLU A 66 -6.37 -10.07 7.30
C GLU A 66 -7.25 -9.31 6.28
N ASP A 67 -8.47 -9.79 6.06
CA ASP A 67 -9.53 -9.24 5.20
C ASP A 67 -9.84 -7.76 5.41
N GLN A 68 -9.77 -7.31 6.65
CA GLN A 68 -10.29 -5.99 7.02
C GLN A 68 -9.26 -4.88 6.93
N ILE A 69 -8.01 -5.16 6.52
CA ILE A 69 -6.93 -4.16 6.65
C ILE A 69 -6.65 -3.45 5.32
N LEU A 70 -6.92 -4.05 4.16
CA LEU A 70 -6.70 -3.39 2.86
C LEU A 70 -7.81 -2.37 2.51
N GLY A 71 -9.08 -2.70 2.77
CA GLY A 71 -10.22 -1.78 2.62
C GLY A 71 -10.06 -0.41 3.31
N PRO A 72 -9.60 -0.34 4.57
CA PRO A 72 -9.39 0.93 5.27
C PRO A 72 -8.11 1.67 4.89
N LEU A 73 -7.20 1.11 4.06
CA LEU A 73 -5.98 1.82 3.69
C LEU A 73 -6.27 3.08 2.89
N VAL A 74 -7.28 3.03 2.02
CA VAL A 74 -7.69 4.19 1.23
C VAL A 74 -8.45 5.20 2.08
N SER A 75 -9.25 4.73 3.04
CA SER A 75 -9.97 5.60 3.98
C SER A 75 -9.06 6.38 4.93
N ASN A 76 -7.83 5.90 5.14
CA ASN A 76 -6.85 6.55 6.01
C ASN A 76 -5.95 7.55 5.28
N ILE A 77 -6.18 7.80 3.98
CA ILE A 77 -5.41 8.78 3.22
C ILE A 77 -5.90 10.19 3.58
N PRO A 78 -5.03 11.06 4.10
CA PRO A 78 -5.39 12.45 4.38
C PRO A 78 -5.89 13.18 3.14
N ASN A 79 -7.00 13.92 3.26
CA ASN A 79 -7.49 14.83 2.20
C ASN A 79 -6.55 16.04 1.95
N THR A 80 -5.41 16.12 2.62
CA THR A 80 -4.44 17.22 2.53
C THR A 80 -3.47 17.10 1.36
N PHE A 81 -3.49 15.99 0.62
CA PHE A 81 -2.66 15.83 -0.57
C PHE A 81 -3.21 16.70 -1.71
N ASN A 82 -2.48 17.76 -2.07
CA ASN A 82 -2.80 18.62 -3.21
C ASN A 82 -2.37 18.03 -4.57
N ARG A 83 -2.16 16.70 -4.65
CA ARG A 83 -1.68 16.01 -5.85
C ARG A 83 -2.32 14.63 -6.02
N PRO A 84 -2.28 14.05 -7.23
CA PRO A 84 -2.63 12.65 -7.44
C PRO A 84 -1.75 11.73 -6.58
N ILE A 85 -2.38 10.72 -6.01
CA ILE A 85 -1.76 9.68 -5.20
C ILE A 85 -1.94 8.35 -5.91
N PHE A 86 -0.84 7.64 -6.10
CA PHE A 86 -0.82 6.32 -6.71
C PHE A 86 -0.27 5.33 -5.69
N ILE A 87 -1.08 4.35 -5.32
CA ILE A 87 -0.70 3.30 -4.37
C ILE A 87 -0.77 1.94 -5.07
N ALA A 88 0.37 1.25 -5.14
CA ALA A 88 0.47 -0.08 -5.71
C ALA A 88 0.73 -1.11 -4.61
N ALA A 89 -0.22 -1.99 -4.35
CA ALA A 89 -0.09 -3.06 -3.38
C ALA A 89 0.31 -4.39 -4.03
N VAL A 90 1.49 -4.89 -3.68
CA VAL A 90 1.99 -6.19 -4.12
C VAL A 90 1.57 -7.26 -3.13
N LEU A 91 0.78 -8.21 -3.60
CA LEU A 91 0.23 -9.32 -2.82
C LEU A 91 0.76 -10.67 -3.33
N SER A 92 0.60 -11.71 -2.52
CA SER A 92 0.74 -13.10 -2.99
C SER A 92 -0.47 -13.49 -3.84
N GLU A 93 -0.34 -14.46 -4.76
CA GLU A 93 -1.42 -14.82 -5.70
C GLU A 93 -2.73 -15.22 -5.00
N GLY A 94 -2.67 -16.00 -3.92
CA GLY A 94 -3.86 -16.34 -3.13
C GLY A 94 -4.52 -15.13 -2.46
N GLN A 95 -3.73 -14.14 -2.00
CA GLN A 95 -4.26 -12.88 -1.47
C GLN A 95 -4.91 -12.05 -2.58
N TYR A 96 -4.31 -12.01 -3.78
CA TYR A 96 -4.84 -11.29 -4.92
C TYR A 96 -6.17 -11.86 -5.42
N GLN A 97 -6.26 -13.19 -5.61
CA GLN A 97 -7.49 -13.85 -6.03
C GLN A 97 -8.63 -13.60 -5.03
N TYR A 98 -8.31 -13.64 -3.74
CA TYR A 98 -9.24 -13.35 -2.66
C TYR A 98 -9.70 -11.88 -2.68
N GLN A 99 -8.77 -10.93 -2.86
CA GLN A 99 -9.11 -9.52 -2.97
C GLN A 99 -10.02 -9.25 -4.17
N ILE A 100 -9.73 -9.77 -5.36
CA ILE A 100 -10.60 -9.59 -6.53
C ILE A 100 -11.98 -10.26 -6.32
N GLY A 101 -12.01 -11.43 -5.68
CA GLY A 101 -13.25 -12.12 -5.33
C GLY A 101 -14.15 -11.30 -4.42
N ASN A 102 -13.59 -10.61 -3.43
CA ASN A 102 -14.32 -9.79 -2.44
C ASN A 102 -14.50 -8.32 -2.85
N TYR A 103 -13.68 -7.80 -3.76
CA TYR A 103 -13.81 -6.42 -4.29
C TYR A 103 -15.18 -6.19 -4.93
N SER A 104 -15.82 -7.27 -5.39
CA SER A 104 -17.16 -7.27 -5.99
C SER A 104 -18.31 -7.04 -4.99
N ALA A 105 -18.08 -7.11 -3.67
CA ALA A 105 -19.15 -7.11 -2.66
C ALA A 105 -19.18 -5.92 -1.69
N GLY A 106 -18.12 -5.09 -1.63
CA GLY A 106 -17.99 -4.08 -0.56
C GLY A 106 -17.71 -2.63 -0.97
N VAL A 107 -17.26 -2.37 -2.21
CA VAL A 107 -16.77 -1.03 -2.62
C VAL A 107 -17.89 -0.20 -3.27
N GLY A 108 -19.02 -0.13 -2.59
CA GLY A 108 -20.10 0.79 -2.93
C GLY A 108 -20.05 2.10 -2.13
N ASN A 109 -19.24 2.19 -1.07
CA ASN A 109 -19.43 3.24 -0.06
C ASN A 109 -18.18 3.77 0.66
N THR A 110 -16.96 3.40 0.28
CA THR A 110 -15.76 4.08 0.77
C THR A 110 -15.47 5.27 -0.14
N ILE A 111 -15.63 6.48 0.40
CA ILE A 111 -15.25 7.74 -0.25
C ILE A 111 -13.73 7.72 -0.41
N THR A 112 -13.25 7.10 -1.48
CA THR A 112 -11.88 7.31 -1.96
C THR A 112 -11.81 8.74 -2.45
N PRO A 113 -10.88 9.58 -1.95
CA PRO A 113 -10.70 10.92 -2.50
C PRO A 113 -10.46 10.81 -4.01
N ASP A 114 -11.10 11.67 -4.82
CA ASP A 114 -10.99 11.66 -6.29
C ASP A 114 -9.54 11.66 -6.81
N ASN A 115 -8.58 12.06 -5.97
CA ASN A 115 -7.16 12.12 -6.29
C ASN A 115 -6.36 10.87 -5.88
N VAL A 116 -6.99 9.75 -5.50
CA VAL A 116 -6.30 8.51 -5.14
C VAL A 116 -6.63 7.37 -6.11
N GLU A 117 -5.58 6.81 -6.72
CA GLU A 117 -5.67 5.56 -7.45
C GLU A 117 -4.93 4.45 -6.70
N PHE A 118 -5.65 3.37 -6.38
CA PHE A 118 -5.13 2.22 -5.65
C PHE A 118 -5.26 0.97 -6.50
N ASN A 119 -4.15 0.26 -6.76
CA ASN A 119 -4.12 -0.94 -7.57
C ASN A 119 -3.39 -2.10 -6.87
N TYR A 120 -3.85 -3.32 -7.16
CA TYR A 120 -3.27 -4.57 -6.63
C TYR A 120 -2.45 -5.29 -7.71
N PHE A 121 -1.32 -5.84 -7.32
CA PHE A 121 -0.39 -6.55 -8.20
C PHE A 121 0.10 -7.84 -7.53
N THR A 122 0.46 -8.84 -8.33
CA THR A 122 1.18 -10.03 -7.84
C THR A 122 2.70 -9.92 -8.07
N SER A 123 3.17 -8.84 -8.71
CA SER A 123 4.57 -8.62 -9.06
C SER A 123 5.03 -7.21 -8.70
N ARG A 124 6.16 -7.12 -7.97
CA ARG A 124 6.80 -5.84 -7.66
C ARG A 124 7.22 -5.10 -8.92
N LYS A 125 7.62 -5.84 -9.97
CA LYS A 125 8.05 -5.25 -11.25
C LYS A 125 6.89 -4.54 -11.95
N GLU A 126 5.71 -5.16 -11.95
CA GLU A 126 4.52 -4.59 -12.58
C GLU A 126 3.99 -3.39 -11.77
N ALA A 127 3.95 -3.52 -10.44
CA ALA A 127 3.62 -2.41 -9.55
C ALA A 127 4.54 -1.19 -9.75
N ALA A 128 5.86 -1.42 -9.84
CA ALA A 128 6.83 -0.37 -10.07
C ALA A 128 6.74 0.25 -11.47
N ALA A 129 6.41 -0.55 -12.50
CA ALA A 129 6.18 -0.04 -13.85
C ALA A 129 4.94 0.87 -13.87
N TRP A 130 3.81 0.41 -13.33
CA TRP A 130 2.59 1.21 -13.23
C TRP A 130 2.80 2.52 -12.45
N LEU A 131 3.56 2.49 -11.35
CA LEU A 131 3.94 3.73 -10.62
C LEU A 131 4.94 4.61 -11.40
N GLY A 132 5.66 4.06 -12.38
CA GLY A 132 6.56 4.81 -13.24
C GLY A 132 5.83 5.51 -14.39
N ASP A 133 4.75 4.91 -14.90
CA ASP A 133 3.90 5.46 -15.96
C ASP A 133 2.96 6.57 -15.47
N ASN A 134 2.61 6.56 -14.18
CA ASN A 134 1.81 7.60 -13.49
C ASN A 134 2.69 8.61 -12.76
#